data_AF-A0A3N5Q1G7-F1
#
_entry.id   AF-A0A3N5Q1G7-F1
#
_cell.length_a   1.000
_cell.length_b   1.000
_cell.length_c   1.000
_cell.angle_alpha   90.00
_cell.angle_beta   90.00
_cell.angle_gamma   90.00
#
_symmetry.space_group_name_H-M   'P 1'
#
loop_
_entity.id
_entity.type
_entity.pdbx_description
1 polymer ?
#
loop_
_entity_poly.entity_id
_entity_poly.type
_entity_poly.pdbx_seq_one_letter_code
_entity_poly.pdbx_strand_id
1 'polypeptide(L)'
;MAHLDSEYRNRWEEFYLSNGVVEDSREKNWRDVEWDKVEKILVSIEGVSHEVNSEHKGFKGFMNFRWGGQEAVFADDGTYVGHKPIKIWTVGWTDGKDCFLKDIDFFTGETIKEYVTPLEQFRSHIHPALAGKLLRV
;
A
#
# COMPACT_ATOMS: atom_id res chain seq x y z
N MET A 1 -2.07 -10.72 -22.92
CA MET A 1 -1.31 -9.52 -22.52
C MET A 1 -2.28 -8.64 -21.77
N ALA A 2 -2.17 -8.58 -20.44
CA ALA A 2 -3.11 -7.82 -19.61
C ALA A 2 -3.00 -6.34 -19.98
N HIS A 3 -4.13 -5.77 -20.38
CA HIS A 3 -4.29 -4.38 -20.76
C HIS A 3 -4.21 -3.53 -19.47
N LEU A 4 -3.01 -3.32 -18.94
CA LEU A 4 -2.85 -2.42 -17.80
C LEU A 4 -3.06 -0.99 -18.29
N ASP A 5 -4.03 -0.33 -17.66
CA ASP A 5 -4.34 1.09 -17.78
C ASP A 5 -3.05 1.91 -17.92
N SER A 6 -3.01 2.86 -18.85
CA SER A 6 -1.83 3.71 -19.07
C SER A 6 -1.33 4.38 -17.78
N GLU A 7 -2.23 4.56 -16.82
CA GLU A 7 -1.98 5.08 -15.49
C GLU A 7 -0.98 4.24 -14.67
N TYR A 8 -0.96 2.91 -14.82
CA TYR A 8 -0.10 2.01 -14.05
C TYR A 8 1.23 1.68 -14.73
N ARG A 9 1.51 2.26 -15.90
CA ARG A 9 2.76 1.99 -16.63
C ARG A 9 4.00 2.33 -15.81
N ASN A 10 3.97 3.46 -15.10
CA ASN A 10 5.06 3.94 -14.25
C ASN A 10 4.75 3.75 -12.75
N ARG A 11 3.80 2.86 -12.42
CA ARG A 11 3.31 2.65 -11.06
C ARG A 11 3.07 1.17 -10.81
N TRP A 12 3.98 0.51 -10.11
CA TRP A 12 3.92 -0.93 -9.90
C TRP A 12 4.40 -1.33 -8.52
N GLU A 13 4.10 -2.57 -8.17
CA GLU A 13 4.61 -3.26 -7.00
C GLU A 13 5.37 -4.50 -7.41
N GLU A 14 6.39 -4.80 -6.63
CA GLU A 14 7.13 -6.06 -6.67
C GLU A 14 6.97 -6.74 -5.31
N PHE A 15 6.57 -8.00 -5.33
CA PHE A 15 6.41 -8.86 -4.16
C PHE A 15 7.55 -9.87 -4.14
N TYR A 16 8.47 -9.71 -3.19
CA TYR A 16 9.62 -10.59 -3.03
C TYR A 16 9.23 -11.72 -2.10
N LEU A 17 9.22 -12.95 -2.63
CA LEU A 17 8.82 -14.15 -1.92
C LEU A 17 10.04 -14.86 -1.29
N SER A 18 9.80 -15.61 -0.22
CA SER A 18 10.81 -16.37 0.52
C SER A 18 11.53 -17.47 -0.28
N ASN A 19 10.98 -17.86 -1.43
CA ASN A 19 11.61 -18.80 -2.36
C ASN A 19 12.54 -18.09 -3.38
N GLY A 20 12.74 -16.77 -3.26
CA GLY A 20 13.54 -15.95 -4.17
C GLY A 20 12.82 -15.50 -5.44
N VAL A 21 11.54 -15.84 -5.62
CA VAL A 21 10.72 -15.34 -6.73
C VAL A 21 10.29 -13.91 -6.46
N VAL A 22 10.31 -13.07 -7.50
CA VAL A 22 9.72 -11.72 -7.47
C VAL A 22 8.49 -11.73 -8.36
N GLU A 23 7.33 -11.42 -7.79
CA GLU A 23 6.09 -11.26 -8.54
C GLU A 23 5.82 -9.79 -8.80
N ASP A 24 5.70 -9.41 -10.07
CA ASP A 24 5.46 -8.03 -10.48
C ASP A 24 3.97 -7.79 -10.76
N SER A 25 3.40 -6.75 -10.14
CA SER A 25 2.01 -6.35 -10.35
C SER A 25 1.65 -6.00 -11.81
N ARG A 26 2.66 -5.74 -12.65
CA ARG A 26 2.50 -5.50 -14.10
C ARG A 26 2.23 -6.79 -14.87
N GLU A 27 2.58 -7.93 -14.30
CA GLU A 27 2.45 -9.24 -14.93
C GLU A 27 1.38 -10.10 -14.23
N LYS A 28 1.25 -9.92 -12.92
CA LYS A 28 0.37 -10.72 -12.06
C LYS A 28 -0.54 -9.82 -11.23
N ASN A 29 -1.81 -10.19 -11.08
CA ASN A 29 -2.70 -9.46 -10.18
C ASN A 29 -2.26 -9.67 -8.72
N TRP A 30 -2.19 -8.60 -7.92
CA TRP A 30 -1.82 -8.67 -6.51
C TRP A 30 -2.70 -9.64 -5.69
N ARG A 31 -3.95 -9.87 -6.11
CA ARG A 31 -4.86 -10.84 -5.47
C ARG A 31 -4.40 -12.29 -5.59
N ASP A 32 -3.59 -12.59 -6.60
CA ASP A 32 -3.10 -13.94 -6.89
C ASP A 32 -1.71 -14.19 -6.29
N VAL A 33 -1.14 -13.20 -5.60
CA VAL A 33 0.17 -13.29 -4.93
C VAL A 33 0.07 -14.24 -3.73
N GLU A 34 1.12 -15.02 -3.50
CA GLU A 34 1.24 -15.89 -2.32
C GLU A 34 1.62 -15.06 -1.08
N TRP A 35 0.66 -14.28 -0.56
CA TRP A 35 0.86 -13.29 0.51
C TRP A 35 1.51 -13.82 1.79
N ASP A 36 1.37 -15.11 2.08
CA ASP A 36 1.98 -15.79 3.22
C ASP A 36 3.50 -16.02 3.05
N LYS A 37 4.00 -15.96 1.81
CA LYS A 37 5.41 -16.10 1.45
C LYS A 37 6.10 -14.78 1.16
N VAL A 38 5.38 -13.66 1.11
CA VAL A 38 5.97 -12.34 0.87
C VAL A 38 6.85 -11.97 2.07
N GLU A 39 8.08 -11.55 1.79
CA GLU A 39 9.05 -11.04 2.78
C GLU A 39 9.32 -9.55 2.60
N LYS A 40 9.04 -9.02 1.42
CA LYS A 40 9.20 -7.61 1.10
C LYS A 40 8.24 -7.16 0.00
N ILE A 41 7.75 -5.93 0.12
CA ILE A 41 7.04 -5.20 -0.92
C ILE A 41 7.89 -4.00 -1.33
N LEU A 42 8.11 -3.84 -2.63
CA LEU A 42 8.62 -2.61 -3.22
C LEU A 42 7.48 -1.95 -3.99
N VAL A 43 7.19 -0.70 -3.68
CA VAL A 43 6.23 0.12 -4.42
C VAL A 43 7.01 1.17 -5.20
N SER A 44 6.88 1.18 -6.52
CA SER A 44 7.51 2.17 -7.40
C SER A 44 6.46 3.03 -8.08
N ILE A 45 6.53 4.34 -7.90
CA ILE A 45 5.60 5.34 -8.45
C ILE A 45 6.42 6.48 -9.03
N GLU A 46 6.30 6.71 -10.33
CA GLU A 46 6.96 7.81 -11.07
C GLU A 46 8.47 7.95 -10.76
N GLY A 47 9.15 6.81 -10.63
CA GLY A 47 10.60 6.75 -10.38
C GLY A 47 11.01 6.84 -8.91
N VAL A 48 10.06 7.03 -7.98
CA VAL A 48 10.30 6.94 -6.54
C VAL A 48 9.92 5.55 -6.03
N SER A 49 10.78 4.96 -5.22
CA SER A 49 10.58 3.61 -4.69
C SER A 49 10.50 3.60 -3.16
N HIS A 50 9.55 2.83 -2.64
CA HIS A 50 9.29 2.64 -1.22
C HIS A 50 9.34 1.16 -0.88
N GLU A 51 10.16 0.82 0.11
CA GLU A 51 10.32 -0.56 0.56
C GLU A 51 9.66 -0.78 1.92
N VAL A 52 8.99 -1.92 2.07
CA VAL A 52 8.51 -2.44 3.36
C VAL A 52 8.91 -3.91 3.47
N ASN A 53 9.54 -4.29 4.58
CA ASN A 53 10.06 -5.65 4.81
C ASN A 53 9.41 -6.31 6.04
N SER A 54 9.53 -7.63 6.14
CA SER A 54 8.98 -8.45 7.22
C SER A 54 9.97 -8.67 8.39
N GLU A 55 11.06 -7.91 8.47
CA GLU A 55 12.14 -8.16 9.44
C GLU A 55 11.77 -7.78 10.88
N HIS A 56 10.72 -6.98 11.06
CA HIS A 56 10.28 -6.58 12.39
C HIS A 56 9.78 -7.78 13.20
N LYS A 57 10.26 -7.95 14.44
CA LYS A 57 9.92 -9.10 15.30
C LYS A 57 8.42 -9.29 15.53
N GLY A 58 7.65 -8.20 15.49
CA GLY A 58 6.20 -8.20 15.67
C GLY A 58 5.42 -8.52 14.39
N PHE A 59 6.06 -8.58 13.22
CA PHE A 59 5.39 -8.69 11.93
C PHE A 59 4.42 -9.87 11.87
N LYS A 60 3.18 -9.61 11.43
CA LYS A 60 2.16 -10.64 11.17
C LYS A 60 1.71 -10.69 9.72
N GLY A 61 1.74 -9.56 9.03
CA GLY A 61 1.40 -9.48 7.61
C GLY A 61 1.59 -8.08 7.06
N PHE A 62 1.67 -8.01 5.73
CA PHE A 62 1.71 -6.75 5.01
C PHE A 62 0.32 -6.12 4.88
N MET A 63 0.31 -4.80 4.83
CA MET A 63 -0.84 -3.98 4.47
C MET A 63 -0.53 -3.33 3.13
N ASN A 64 -1.40 -3.53 2.14
CA ASN A 64 -1.27 -2.92 0.83
C ASN A 64 -2.67 -2.65 0.27
N PHE A 65 -2.97 -1.39 0.06
CA PHE A 65 -4.24 -0.97 -0.54
C PHE A 65 -4.12 0.41 -1.15
N ARG A 66 -5.09 0.74 -1.98
CA ARG A 66 -5.21 2.06 -2.60
C ARG A 66 -6.47 2.72 -2.08
N TRP A 67 -6.42 4.03 -1.89
CA TRP A 67 -7.60 4.83 -1.62
C TRP A 67 -7.58 6.11 -2.45
N GLY A 68 -8.77 6.61 -2.74
CA GLY A 68 -8.96 7.82 -3.52
C GLY A 68 -10.10 8.63 -2.91
N GLY A 69 -10.04 9.94 -3.09
CA GLY A 69 -11.02 10.83 -2.49
C GLY A 69 -10.80 12.26 -2.95
N GLN A 70 -11.24 13.18 -2.11
CA GLN A 70 -11.11 14.60 -2.32
C GLN A 70 -10.59 15.26 -1.04
N GLU A 71 -9.56 16.09 -1.18
CA GLU A 71 -9.01 16.88 -0.09
C GLU A 71 -9.38 18.35 -0.30
N ALA A 72 -9.86 19.00 0.76
CA ALA A 72 -10.14 20.43 0.72
C ALA A 72 -8.84 21.22 0.54
N VAL A 73 -8.84 22.14 -0.42
CA VAL A 73 -7.73 23.04 -0.73
C VAL A 73 -8.06 24.40 -0.16
N PHE A 74 -7.11 24.96 0.59
CA PHE A 74 -7.19 26.30 1.16
C PHE A 74 -6.09 27.16 0.55
N ALA A 75 -6.39 28.42 0.28
CA ALA A 75 -5.39 29.42 -0.08
C ALA A 75 -4.52 29.75 1.15
N ASP A 76 -3.42 30.49 0.93
CA ASP A 76 -2.49 30.87 1.99
C ASP A 76 -3.14 31.70 3.12
N ASP A 77 -4.25 32.38 2.82
CA ASP A 77 -5.06 33.14 3.78
C ASP A 77 -6.07 32.28 4.56
N GLY A 78 -6.09 30.96 4.32
CA GLY A 78 -7.01 30.01 4.93
C GLY A 78 -8.39 29.96 4.27
N THR A 79 -8.63 30.69 3.18
CA THR A 79 -9.89 30.65 2.43
C THR A 79 -10.01 29.31 1.70
N TYR A 80 -11.14 28.62 1.86
CA TYR A 80 -11.44 27.40 1.10
C TYR A 80 -11.61 27.72 -0.40
N VAL A 81 -10.83 27.03 -1.25
CA VAL A 81 -10.77 27.26 -2.71
C VAL A 81 -11.47 26.16 -3.50
N GLY A 82 -11.62 24.96 -2.92
CA GLY A 82 -12.22 23.83 -3.59
C GLY A 82 -11.73 22.51 -3.03
N HIS A 83 -11.92 21.43 -3.80
CA HIS A 83 -11.28 20.15 -3.51
C HIS A 83 -10.32 19.78 -4.64
N LYS A 84 -9.20 19.15 -4.30
CA LYS A 84 -8.35 18.44 -5.25
C LYS A 84 -8.60 16.93 -5.14
N PRO A 85 -8.62 16.19 -6.27
CA PRO A 85 -8.63 14.74 -6.19
C PRO A 85 -7.34 14.26 -5.54
N ILE A 86 -7.46 13.32 -4.62
CA ILE A 86 -6.33 12.60 -4.04
C ILE A 86 -6.42 11.15 -4.46
N LYS A 87 -5.26 10.58 -4.77
CA LYS A 87 -5.11 9.15 -5.00
C LYS A 87 -3.84 8.72 -4.29
N ILE A 88 -3.97 7.74 -3.43
CA ILE A 88 -2.93 7.36 -2.50
C ILE A 88 -2.75 5.85 -2.59
N TRP A 89 -1.48 5.45 -2.59
CA TRP A 89 -1.08 4.07 -2.39
C TRP A 89 -0.55 3.92 -0.97
N THR A 90 -1.20 3.09 -0.17
CA THR A 90 -0.80 2.82 1.19
C THR A 90 -0.11 1.48 1.26
N VAL A 91 1.12 1.46 1.77
CA VAL A 91 1.90 0.24 2.02
C VAL A 91 2.42 0.24 3.45
N GLY A 92 2.53 -0.94 4.06
CA GLY A 92 2.98 -1.08 5.42
C GLY A 92 2.87 -2.50 5.93
N TRP A 93 2.83 -2.66 7.24
CA TRP A 93 2.67 -3.96 7.88
C TRP A 93 1.89 -3.84 9.19
N THR A 94 1.49 -4.97 9.75
CA THR A 94 0.79 -5.03 11.03
C THR A 94 1.42 -6.06 11.96
N ASP A 95 1.37 -5.77 13.26
CA ASP A 95 1.70 -6.72 14.32
C ASP A 95 0.48 -7.54 14.81
N GLY A 96 -0.67 -7.37 14.17
CA GLY A 96 -1.95 -7.98 14.55
C GLY A 96 -2.80 -7.12 15.49
N LYS A 97 -2.27 -6.01 16.00
CA LYS A 97 -3.01 -5.02 16.80
C LYS A 97 -3.00 -3.65 16.14
N ASP A 98 -1.81 -3.19 15.77
CA ASP A 98 -1.57 -1.90 15.14
C ASP A 98 -1.03 -2.11 13.71
N CYS A 99 -1.28 -1.12 12.86
CA CYS A 99 -0.75 -1.01 11.51
C CYS A 99 0.29 0.10 11.48
N PHE A 100 1.43 -0.18 10.85
CA PHE A 100 2.54 0.73 10.61
C PHE A 100 2.54 1.05 9.12
N LEU A 101 1.99 2.21 8.75
CA LEU A 101 1.60 2.52 7.38
C LEU A 101 2.33 3.73 6.84
N LYS A 102 2.51 3.73 5.52
CA LYS A 102 3.01 4.83 4.72
C LYS A 102 2.00 5.11 3.61
N ASP A 103 1.52 6.35 3.55
CA ASP A 103 0.69 6.85 2.45
C ASP A 103 1.60 7.54 1.43
N ILE A 104 1.54 7.06 0.19
CA ILE A 104 2.34 7.55 -0.93
C ILE A 104 1.40 8.24 -1.92
N ASP A 105 1.72 9.47 -2.32
CA ASP A 105 1.00 10.17 -3.38
C ASP A 105 1.13 9.37 -4.68
N PHE A 106 0.00 8.97 -5.25
CA PHE A 106 -0.01 8.13 -6.43
C PHE A 106 0.49 8.87 -7.68
N PHE A 107 0.42 10.19 -7.72
CA PHE A 107 0.84 11.00 -8.87
C PHE A 107 2.32 11.35 -8.81
N THR A 108 2.88 11.61 -7.64
CA THR A 108 4.28 12.05 -7.50
C THR A 108 5.21 10.95 -6.98
N GLY A 109 4.67 9.94 -6.32
CA GLY A 109 5.45 8.94 -5.60
C GLY A 109 6.03 9.44 -4.28
N GLU A 110 5.74 10.67 -3.86
CA GLU A 110 6.24 11.23 -2.62
C GLU A 110 5.48 10.67 -1.41
N THR A 111 6.19 10.52 -0.27
CA THR A 111 5.54 10.17 0.99
C THR A 111 4.68 11.33 1.46
N ILE A 112 3.38 11.11 1.63
CA ILE A 112 2.46 12.07 2.24
C ILE A 112 2.60 12.02 3.76
N LYS A 113 2.54 10.81 4.32
CA LYS A 113 2.67 10.59 5.76
C LYS A 113 3.06 9.15 6.09
N GLU A 114 3.71 9.00 7.24
CA GLU A 114 3.93 7.73 7.93
C GLU A 114 3.19 7.79 9.26
N TYR A 115 2.49 6.72 9.64
CA TYR A 115 1.65 6.73 10.83
C TYR A 115 1.40 5.33 11.38
N VAL A 116 1.02 5.29 12.65
CA VAL A 116 0.59 4.09 13.36
C VAL A 116 -0.88 4.24 13.73
N THR A 117 -1.69 3.20 13.50
CA THR A 117 -3.11 3.21 13.89
C THR A 117 -3.62 1.79 14.14
N PRO A 118 -4.68 1.59 14.94
CA PRO A 118 -5.23 0.27 15.19
C PRO A 118 -5.69 -0.46 13.91
N LEU A 119 -5.38 -1.76 13.83
CA LEU A 119 -5.78 -2.65 12.72
C LEU A 119 -7.30 -2.68 12.49
N GLU A 120 -8.07 -2.45 13.56
CA GLU A 120 -9.54 -2.39 13.48
C GLU A 120 -10.06 -1.37 12.47
N GLN A 121 -9.36 -0.25 12.28
CA GLN A 121 -9.75 0.80 11.34
C GLN A 121 -9.58 0.37 9.87
N PHE A 122 -8.79 -0.68 9.61
CA PHE A 122 -8.43 -1.13 8.27
C PHE A 122 -8.81 -2.59 7.99
N ARG A 123 -9.72 -3.19 8.76
CA ARG A 123 -10.14 -4.60 8.54
C ARG A 123 -10.61 -4.89 7.12
N SER A 124 -11.31 -3.95 6.50
CA SER A 124 -11.79 -4.06 5.11
C SER A 124 -10.70 -3.98 4.05
N HIS A 125 -9.48 -3.59 4.42
CA HIS A 125 -8.33 -3.42 3.54
C HIS A 125 -7.29 -4.56 3.68
N ILE A 126 -7.53 -5.51 4.58
CA ILE A 126 -6.67 -6.68 4.74
C ILE A 126 -6.88 -7.61 3.54
N HIS A 127 -5.77 -8.08 2.94
CA HIS A 127 -5.84 -9.07 1.88
C HIS A 127 -6.62 -10.31 2.34
N PRO A 128 -7.57 -10.85 1.55
CA PRO A 128 -8.38 -12.01 1.96
C PRO A 128 -7.56 -13.23 2.42
N ALA A 129 -6.44 -13.50 1.75
CA ALA A 129 -5.52 -14.58 2.14
C ALA A 129 -4.88 -14.39 3.53
N LEU A 130 -4.75 -13.15 3.99
CA LEU A 130 -4.20 -12.81 5.31
C LEU A 130 -5.30 -12.66 6.38
N ALA A 131 -6.54 -12.40 5.99
CA ALA A 131 -7.64 -12.11 6.91
C ALA A 131 -7.82 -13.20 7.99
N GLY A 132 -7.74 -14.48 7.61
CA GLY A 132 -7.85 -15.59 8.58
C GLY A 132 -6.72 -15.63 9.62
N LYS A 133 -5.52 -15.14 9.27
CA LYS A 133 -4.36 -15.06 10.17
C LYS A 133 -4.41 -13.83 11.07
N LEU A 134 -4.90 -12.71 10.53
CA LEU A 134 -4.85 -11.39 11.18
C LEU A 134 -6.09 -11.03 11.99
N LEU A 135 -7.27 -11.54 11.62
CA LEU A 135 -8.56 -11.19 12.24
C LEU A 135 -9.06 -12.23 13.25
N ARG A 136 -8.37 -13.35 13.41
CA ARG A 136 -8.65 -14.32 14.47
C ARG A 136 -7.91 -13.89 15.74
N VAL A 137 -8.57 -13.02 16.50
CA VAL A 137 -8.24 -12.73 17.91
C VAL A 137 -9.46 -13.10 18.75
#